data_AF-A0A4V2QE56-F1
#
_entry.id   AF-A0A4V2QE56-F1
#
_cell.length_a   1.000
_cell.length_b   1.000
_cell.length_c   1.000
_cell.angle_alpha   90.00
_cell.angle_beta   90.00
_cell.angle_gamma   90.00
#
_symmetry.space_group_name_H-M   'P 1'
#
loop_
_entity.id
_entity.type
_entity.pdbx_description
1 polymer ?
#
loop_
_entity_poly.entity_id
_entity_poly.type
_entity_poly.pdbx_seq_one_letter_code
_entity_poly.pdbx_strand_id
1 'polypeptide(L)' 'MLTITQYVVGTTTYPAGTTAALTEGDLTINADGSYTFVPASNFNGTVPTATYTVSDGNGGTDTADLD' A
#
# COMPACT_ATOMS: atom_id res chain seq x y z
N MET A 1 -6.89 -16.81 -8.31
CA MET A 1 -7.26 -15.79 -7.29
C MET A 1 -6.06 -14.87 -7.23
N LEU A 2 -6.21 -13.59 -7.53
CA LEU A 2 -5.11 -12.63 -7.45
C LEU A 2 -4.76 -12.44 -5.97
N THR A 3 -3.47 -12.51 -5.62
CA THR A 3 -3.04 -12.36 -4.22
C THR A 3 -1.89 -11.38 -4.16
N ILE A 4 -2.05 -10.27 -3.43
CA ILE A 4 -0.95 -9.36 -3.17
C ILE A 4 0.04 -10.06 -2.23
N THR A 5 1.30 -10.16 -2.65
CA THR A 5 2.39 -10.69 -1.81
C THR A 5 3.21 -9.58 -1.18
N GLN A 6 3.34 -8.44 -1.88
CA GLN A 6 4.07 -7.28 -1.43
C GLN A 6 3.53 -5.99 -2.04
N TYR A 7 3.81 -4.86 -1.41
CA TYR A 7 3.52 -3.53 -1.92
C TYR A 7 4.71 -2.59 -1.69
N VAL A 8 4.80 -1.51 -2.45
CA VAL A 8 5.88 -0.52 -2.34
C VAL A 8 5.30 0.81 -1.89
N VAL A 9 5.97 1.46 -0.94
CA VAL A 9 5.69 2.85 -0.57
C VAL A 9 6.98 3.65 -0.71
N GLY A 10 6.99 4.62 -1.62
CA GLY A 10 8.22 5.28 -2.05
C GLY A 10 9.20 4.29 -2.67
N THR A 11 10.27 3.96 -1.95
CA THR A 11 11.30 2.98 -2.36
C THR A 11 11.33 1.73 -1.47
N THR A 12 10.47 1.63 -0.46
CA THR A 12 10.48 0.54 0.52
C THR A 12 9.43 -0.50 0.15
N THR A 13 9.80 -1.78 0.17
CA THR A 13 8.89 -2.91 -0.07
C THR A 13 8.39 -3.49 1.25
N TYR A 14 7.09 -3.73 1.33
CA TYR A 14 6.38 -4.28 2.48
C TYR A 14 5.64 -5.55 2.08
N PRO A 15 5.69 -6.64 2.87
CA PRO A 15 4.83 -7.79 2.65
C PRO A 15 3.34 -7.42 2.83
N ALA A 16 2.46 -8.05 2.06
CA ALA A 16 1.03 -7.85 2.26
C ALA A 16 0.59 -8.23 3.69
N GLY A 17 -0.34 -7.45 4.26
CA GLY A 17 -0.83 -7.57 5.64
C GLY A 17 0.09 -6.93 6.68
N THR A 18 1.24 -6.39 6.28
CA THR A 18 2.08 -5.57 7.17
C THR A 18 1.72 -4.10 7.07
N THR A 19 2.07 -3.34 8.11
CA THR A 19 1.82 -1.89 8.17
C THR A 19 3.10 -1.13 7.81
N ALA A 20 2.99 -0.23 6.85
CA ALA A 20 3.96 0.79 6.52
C ALA A 20 3.67 2.03 7.36
N ALA A 21 4.52 2.30 8.35
CA ALA A 21 4.44 3.51 9.16
C ALA A 21 5.09 4.67 8.42
N LEU A 22 4.27 5.62 7.96
CA LEU A 22 4.69 6.80 7.21
C LEU A 22 4.56 8.05 8.08
N THR A 23 5.15 9.15 7.64
CA THR A 23 4.99 10.45 8.34
C THR A 23 3.54 10.92 8.30
N GLU A 24 2.82 10.54 7.25
CA GLU A 24 1.45 10.94 6.92
C GLU A 24 0.40 10.06 7.62
N GLY A 25 0.79 8.85 8.03
CA GLY A 25 -0.08 7.87 8.66
C GLY A 25 0.41 6.43 8.45
N ASP A 26 -0.38 5.48 8.96
CA ASP A 26 -0.10 4.06 8.85
C ASP A 26 -0.89 3.45 7.69
N LEU A 27 -0.20 2.85 6.72
CA LEU A 27 -0.82 2.18 5.58
C LEU A 27 -0.64 0.67 5.68
N THR A 28 -1.73 -0.09 5.56
CA THR A 28 -1.72 -1.56 5.47
C THR A 28 -2.43 -1.99 4.19
N ILE A 29 -1.80 -2.87 3.40
CA ILE A 29 -2.41 -3.47 2.20
C ILE A 29 -2.46 -4.98 2.39
N ASN A 30 -3.65 -5.56 2.36
CA ASN A 30 -3.88 -6.99 2.56
C ASN A 30 -3.71 -7.79 1.28
N ALA A 31 -3.52 -9.10 1.44
CA ALA A 31 -3.34 -10.04 0.34
C ALA A 31 -4.53 -10.09 -0.64
N ASP A 32 -5.73 -9.69 -0.19
CA ASP A 32 -6.95 -9.65 -1.00
C ASP A 32 -7.16 -8.32 -1.76
N GLY A 33 -6.23 -7.36 -1.62
CA GLY A 33 -6.33 -6.03 -2.24
C GLY A 33 -7.05 -4.98 -1.40
N SER A 34 -7.66 -5.36 -0.27
CA SER A 34 -8.17 -4.37 0.68
C SER A 34 -7.03 -3.61 1.34
N TYR A 35 -7.24 -2.32 1.61
CA TYR A 35 -6.25 -1.49 2.31
C TYR A 35 -6.89 -0.70 3.44
N THR A 36 -6.06 -0.27 4.38
CA THR A 36 -6.44 0.62 5.48
C THR A 36 -5.36 1.68 5.64
N PHE A 37 -5.77 2.95 5.67
CA PHE A 37 -4.90 4.08 5.97
C PHE A 37 -5.39 4.78 7.22
N VAL A 38 -4.54 4.87 8.25
CA VAL A 38 -4.80 5.59 9.49
C VAL A 38 -3.96 6.87 9.47
N PRO A 39 -4.54 8.04 9.18
CA PRO A 39 -3.79 9.28 9.10
C PRO A 39 -3.20 9.68 10.45
N ALA A 40 -2.01 10.29 10.44
CA ALA A 40 -1.41 10.85 11.64
C ALA A 40 -2.28 12.00 12.20
N SER A 41 -2.39 12.11 13.53
CA SER A 41 -3.10 13.22 14.16
C SER A 41 -2.43 14.53 13.76
N ASN A 42 -3.13 15.37 12.98
CA ASN A 42 -2.70 16.62 12.35
C ASN A 42 -2.16 16.52 10.91
N PHE A 43 -2.34 15.41 10.20
CA PHE A 43 -2.05 15.39 8.77
C PHE A 43 -3.05 16.27 8.00
N ASN A 44 -2.53 17.32 7.35
CA ASN A 44 -3.29 18.28 6.52
C ASN A 44 -2.73 18.30 5.07
N GLY A 45 -2.23 17.16 4.57
CA GLY A 45 -1.60 17.03 3.26
C GLY A 45 -2.28 15.98 2.37
N THR A 46 -1.81 15.86 1.14
CA THR A 46 -2.18 14.79 0.20
C THR A 46 -1.51 13.48 0.61
N VAL A 47 -2.27 12.38 0.62
CA VAL A 47 -1.76 11.05 0.96
C VAL A 47 -0.61 10.69 -0.01
N PRO A 48 0.52 10.13 0.47
CA PRO A 48 1.61 9.75 -0.42
C PRO A 48 1.14 8.66 -1.37
N THR A 49 1.52 8.79 -2.66
CA THR A 49 1.31 7.73 -3.65
C THR A 49 1.96 6.43 -3.17
N ALA A 50 1.14 5.44 -2.85
CA ALA A 50 1.58 4.09 -2.53
C ALA A 50 1.44 3.22 -3.77
N THR A 51 2.57 2.86 -4.38
CA THR A 51 2.60 1.95 -5.53
C THR A 51 2.65 0.50 -5.05
N TYR A 52 1.50 -0.18 -4.96
CA TYR A 52 1.52 -1.61 -4.66
C TYR A 52 1.88 -2.44 -5.89
N THR A 53 2.35 -3.67 -5.68
CA THR A 53 2.64 -4.61 -6.78
C THR A 53 1.77 -5.85 -6.59
N VAL A 54 0.65 -5.92 -7.29
CA VAL A 54 -0.21 -7.11 -7.25
C VAL A 54 0.45 -8.23 -8.06
N SER A 55 1.00 -9.26 -7.41
CA SER A 55 1.46 -10.44 -8.14
C SER A 55 0.28 -11.38 -8.38
N ASP A 56 -0.21 -11.42 -9.61
CA ASP A 56 -1.23 -12.38 -10.07
C ASP A 56 -0.72 -13.84 -10.20
N GLY A 57 0.55 -14.09 -9.85
CA GLY A 57 1.25 -15.34 -10.17
C GLY A 57 1.69 -15.45 -11.64
N ASN A 58 1.38 -14.45 -12.46
CA ASN A 58 1.59 -14.41 -13.92
C ASN A 58 2.34 -13.15 -14.42
N GLY A 59 2.78 -12.24 -13.53
CA GLY A 59 3.57 -11.05 -13.88
C GLY A 59 2.77 -9.75 -14.08
N GLY A 60 1.51 -9.68 -13.66
CA GLY A 60 0.72 -8.45 -13.65
C GLY A 60 1.24 -7.42 -12.64
N THR A 61 1.05 -6.14 -12.94
CA THR A 61 1.28 -5.01 -12.01
C THR A 61 0.08 -4.08 -12.12
N ASP A 62 -0.46 -3.64 -10.99
CA ASP A 62 -1.54 -2.64 -10.93
C ASP A 62 -1.11 -1.52 -10.00
N THR A 63 -1.40 -0.28 -10.36
CA THR A 63 -1.02 0.92 -9.63
C THR A 63 -2.28 1.71 -9.33
N ALA A 64 -2.60 1.96 -8.07
CA ALA A 64 -3.60 2.96 -7.70
C ALA A 64 -2.97 4.09 -6.91
N ASP A 65 -3.42 5.30 -7.21
CA ASP A 65 -3.19 6.48 -6.39
C ASP A 65 -4.31 6.56 -5.33
N LEU A 66 -3.93 6.70 -4.06
CA LEU A 66 -4.87 7.13 -3.03
C LEU A 66 -4.92 8.66 -3.07
N ASP A 67 -6.07 9.23 -3.46
CA ASP A 67 -6.39 10.66 -3.32
C ASP A 67 -7.07 10.91 -1.95
#